data_AF-A0A3C2BX20-F1
#
_entry.id   AF-A0A3C2BX20-F1
#
_cell.length_a   1.000
_cell.length_b   1.000
_cell.length_c   1.000
_cell.angle_alpha   90.00
_cell.angle_beta   90.00
_cell.angle_gamma   90.00
#
_symmetry.space_group_name_H-M   'P 1'
#
loop_
_entity.id
_entity.type
_entity.pdbx_description
1 polymer ?
#
loop_
_entity_poly.entity_id
_entity_poly.type
_entity_poly.pdbx_seq_one_letter_code
_entity_poly.pdbx_strand_id
1 'polypeptide(L)'
;MVRHISEDHSLTQAWSASGNYTLDLSGKPYTITRMDVTIAPTITTAATTLLGDPWDRIVSTLNLTGKDGTYLGFQDAISLYHWTRLSKGVESYGATSRRQTVITTQTTGAQRPFVYRIHFGRRPKDFAGMDDPYDLTAGIPPMDKGNLNLSGQWGAAAAMGTAGVLSASTLMRVHLYGVQPEAGDSDADYLPQAMPNFQTLS
;
A
#
# COMPACT_ATOMS: atom_id res chain seq x y z
N MET A 1 23.95 -12.35 9.67
CA MET A 1 23.95 -10.94 9.22
C MET A 1 22.60 -10.71 8.54
N VAL A 2 22.01 -9.53 8.61
CA VAL A 2 20.60 -9.38 8.24
C VAL A 2 20.44 -9.14 6.74
N ARG A 3 19.63 -9.95 6.04
CA ARG A 3 19.36 -9.76 4.60
C ARG A 3 18.12 -8.90 4.39
N HIS A 4 18.29 -7.80 3.68
CA HIS A 4 17.19 -6.95 3.19
C HIS A 4 16.57 -7.54 1.92
N ILE A 5 15.24 -7.60 1.89
CA ILE A 5 14.45 -8.16 0.78
C ILE A 5 13.41 -7.16 0.31
N SER A 6 13.20 -7.13 -1.00
CA SER A 6 12.19 -6.32 -1.66
C SER A 6 11.54 -7.14 -2.78
N GLU A 7 10.22 -7.23 -2.80
CA GLU A 7 9.46 -8.04 -3.77
C GLU A 7 8.26 -7.29 -4.35
N ASP A 8 8.06 -7.42 -5.67
CA ASP A 8 6.95 -6.84 -6.40
C ASP A 8 5.83 -7.85 -6.65
N HIS A 9 4.60 -7.39 -6.42
CA HIS A 9 3.37 -8.08 -6.74
C HIS A 9 2.49 -7.17 -7.58
N SER A 10 1.84 -7.71 -8.59
CA SER A 10 0.89 -6.95 -9.40
C SER A 10 -0.49 -7.57 -9.28
N LEU A 11 -1.49 -6.73 -9.04
CA LEU A 11 -2.87 -7.16 -9.14
C LEU A 11 -3.17 -7.46 -10.61
N THR A 12 -3.63 -8.68 -10.88
CA THR A 12 -4.03 -9.10 -12.23
C THR A 12 -5.46 -8.67 -12.58
N GLN A 13 -6.26 -8.34 -11.57
CA GLN A 13 -7.62 -7.89 -11.74
C GLN A 13 -7.68 -6.43 -12.20
N ALA A 14 -8.37 -6.22 -13.31
CA ALA A 14 -8.68 -4.89 -13.83
C ALA A 14 -9.49 -4.05 -12.83
N TRP A 15 -9.31 -2.73 -12.88
CA TRP A 15 -10.21 -1.82 -12.17
C TRP A 15 -11.66 -2.00 -12.64
N SER A 16 -12.57 -2.04 -11.69
CA SER A 16 -14.01 -2.00 -11.93
C SER A 16 -14.69 -1.17 -10.84
N ALA A 17 -15.63 -0.30 -11.24
CA ALA A 17 -16.32 0.58 -10.30
C ALA A 17 -17.01 -0.22 -9.20
N SER A 18 -16.70 0.09 -7.94
CA SER A 18 -17.19 -0.63 -6.76
C SER A 18 -16.87 -2.14 -6.74
N GLY A 19 -15.96 -2.60 -7.59
CA GLY A 19 -15.58 -4.00 -7.65
C GLY A 19 -14.64 -4.40 -6.52
N ASN A 20 -14.76 -5.65 -6.07
CA ASN A 20 -13.82 -6.21 -5.10
C ASN A 20 -12.50 -6.55 -5.79
N TYR A 21 -11.39 -6.46 -5.06
CA TYR A 21 -10.11 -7.02 -5.47
C TYR A 21 -9.47 -7.85 -4.35
N THR A 22 -8.64 -8.80 -4.77
CA THR A 22 -7.92 -9.71 -3.88
C THR A 22 -6.56 -10.01 -4.49
N LEU A 23 -5.51 -9.92 -3.70
CA LEU A 23 -4.14 -10.25 -4.07
C LEU A 23 -3.54 -11.15 -3.00
N ASP A 24 -3.15 -12.35 -3.41
CA ASP A 24 -2.41 -13.28 -2.55
C ASP A 24 -0.96 -12.82 -2.42
N LEU A 25 -0.54 -12.62 -1.18
CA LEU A 25 0.81 -12.23 -0.77
C LEU A 25 1.45 -13.29 0.13
N SER A 26 0.86 -14.49 0.22
CA SER A 26 1.27 -15.54 1.14
C SER A 26 2.65 -16.13 0.82
N GLY A 27 3.23 -16.81 1.81
CA GLY A 27 4.48 -17.56 1.65
C GLY A 27 5.75 -16.72 1.68
N LYS A 28 5.87 -15.79 2.64
CA LYS A 28 7.06 -14.95 2.79
C LYS A 28 8.07 -15.57 3.75
N PRO A 29 9.32 -15.83 3.32
CA PRO A 29 10.35 -16.37 4.20
C PRO A 29 11.01 -15.28 5.07
N TYR A 30 10.39 -14.10 5.20
CA TYR A 30 10.95 -12.91 5.84
C TYR A 30 9.87 -12.12 6.59
N THR A 31 10.28 -11.32 7.59
CA THR A 31 9.40 -10.38 8.29
C THR A 31 9.12 -9.18 7.39
N ILE A 32 7.85 -8.88 7.10
CA ILE A 32 7.47 -7.71 6.31
C ILE A 32 7.49 -6.47 7.21
N THR A 33 8.30 -5.49 6.86
CA THR A 33 8.50 -4.24 7.63
C THR A 33 7.79 -3.05 6.98
N ARG A 34 7.55 -3.12 5.66
CA ARG A 34 6.81 -2.11 4.90
C ARG A 34 6.09 -2.69 3.68
N MET A 35 4.99 -2.05 3.32
CA MET A 35 4.24 -2.29 2.09
C MET A 35 3.96 -0.97 1.35
N ASP A 36 4.29 -0.91 0.08
CA ASP A 36 3.90 0.18 -0.82
C ASP A 36 2.81 -0.32 -1.77
N VAL A 37 1.64 0.32 -1.74
CA VAL A 37 0.56 0.05 -2.70
C VAL A 37 0.54 1.18 -3.73
N THR A 38 1.01 0.87 -4.94
CA THR A 38 1.05 1.80 -6.07
C THR A 38 -0.19 1.65 -6.93
N ILE A 39 -0.92 2.73 -7.14
CA ILE A 39 -2.04 2.78 -8.08
C ILE A 39 -1.62 3.61 -9.27
N ALA A 40 -1.68 3.04 -10.47
CA ALA A 40 -1.43 3.71 -11.73
C ALA A 40 -2.76 3.88 -12.48
N PRO A 41 -3.51 4.97 -12.23
CA PRO A 41 -4.77 5.21 -12.92
C PRO A 41 -4.53 5.50 -14.40
N THR A 42 -5.26 4.78 -15.25
CA THR A 42 -5.38 5.12 -16.67
C THR A 42 -6.71 5.82 -16.86
N ILE A 43 -6.67 7.09 -17.28
CA ILE A 43 -7.87 7.93 -17.35
C ILE A 43 -8.12 8.33 -18.80
N THR A 44 -9.39 8.27 -19.20
CA THR A 44 -9.89 8.76 -20.48
C THR A 44 -10.65 10.05 -20.23
N THR A 45 -10.24 11.12 -20.91
CA THR A 45 -10.89 12.43 -20.84
C THR A 45 -10.83 13.15 -22.19
N ALA A 46 -11.91 13.86 -22.56
CA ALA A 46 -11.96 14.57 -23.84
C ALA A 46 -11.02 15.79 -23.90
N ALA A 47 -10.65 16.32 -22.73
CA ALA A 47 -9.75 17.45 -22.60
C ALA A 47 -8.80 17.24 -21.42
N THR A 48 -7.66 17.90 -21.49
CA THR A 48 -6.71 18.03 -20.40
C THR A 48 -7.43 18.35 -19.08
N THR A 49 -7.34 17.43 -18.09
CA THR A 49 -8.08 17.58 -16.84
C THR A 49 -7.16 17.57 -15.62
N LEU A 50 -7.63 18.28 -14.59
CA LEU A 50 -7.06 18.43 -13.28
C LEU A 50 -7.48 17.27 -12.36
N LEU A 51 -6.52 16.44 -11.93
CA LEU A 51 -6.75 15.42 -10.91
C LEU A 51 -6.53 16.02 -9.52
N GLY A 52 -7.52 15.88 -8.63
CA GLY A 52 -7.43 16.29 -7.22
C GLY A 52 -7.88 15.21 -6.24
N ASP A 53 -8.17 15.60 -5.00
CA ASP A 53 -8.56 14.74 -3.87
C ASP A 53 -9.58 13.62 -4.16
N PRO A 54 -10.58 13.78 -5.06
CA PRO A 54 -11.50 12.69 -5.43
C PRO A 54 -10.81 11.45 -6.02
N TRP A 55 -9.67 11.62 -6.69
CA TRP A 55 -8.91 10.53 -7.31
C TRP A 55 -8.05 9.75 -6.31
N ASP A 56 -7.88 10.26 -5.09
CA ASP A 56 -7.25 9.46 -4.02
C ASP A 56 -8.23 8.41 -3.45
N ARG A 57 -9.51 8.46 -3.85
CA ARG A 57 -10.59 7.54 -3.44
C ARG A 57 -10.83 6.40 -4.46
N ILE A 58 -9.88 6.18 -5.38
CA ILE A 58 -9.94 5.06 -6.35
C ILE A 58 -9.93 3.73 -5.62
N VAL A 59 -9.32 3.65 -4.43
CA VAL A 59 -9.43 2.52 -3.50
C VAL A 59 -10.39 2.93 -2.39
N SER A 60 -11.48 2.18 -2.25
CA SER A 60 -12.51 2.42 -1.22
C SER A 60 -12.20 1.70 0.07
N THR A 61 -11.77 0.45 0.01
CA THR A 61 -11.38 -0.32 1.19
C THR A 61 -10.09 -1.04 0.92
N LEU A 62 -9.25 -1.22 1.94
CA LEU A 62 -7.96 -1.89 1.83
C LEU A 62 -7.67 -2.64 3.12
N ASN A 63 -7.65 -3.96 3.04
CA ASN A 63 -7.48 -4.87 4.16
C ASN A 63 -6.31 -5.81 3.89
N LEU A 64 -5.37 -5.87 4.82
CA LEU A 64 -4.29 -6.86 4.84
C LEU A 64 -4.59 -7.87 5.94
N THR A 65 -4.94 -9.07 5.55
CA THR A 65 -5.29 -10.16 6.47
C THR A 65 -4.24 -11.26 6.42
N GLY A 66 -3.96 -11.80 7.60
CA GLY A 66 -3.05 -12.90 7.87
C GLY A 66 -3.77 -14.11 8.46
N LYS A 67 -2.98 -15.12 8.81
CA LYS A 67 -3.39 -16.25 9.64
C LYS A 67 -3.80 -15.78 11.04
N ASP A 68 -3.07 -14.81 11.58
CA ASP A 68 -3.26 -14.31 12.95
C ASP A 68 -4.28 -13.17 13.06
N GLY A 69 -4.95 -12.82 11.95
CA GLY A 69 -6.00 -11.81 11.90
C GLY A 69 -5.73 -10.68 10.93
N THR A 70 -6.36 -9.53 11.17
CA THR A 70 -6.22 -8.34 10.31
C THR A 70 -5.06 -7.48 10.78
N TYR A 71 -4.02 -7.32 9.95
CA TYR A 71 -2.88 -6.44 10.23
C TYR A 71 -3.16 -4.98 9.87
N LEU A 72 -4.00 -4.76 8.86
CA LEU A 72 -4.40 -3.45 8.37
C LEU A 72 -5.82 -3.54 7.85
N GLY A 73 -6.69 -2.56 8.18
CA GLY A 73 -8.06 -2.56 7.69
C GLY A 73 -8.65 -1.17 7.56
N PHE A 74 -8.60 -0.62 6.35
CA PHE A 74 -9.33 0.59 5.98
C PHE A 74 -10.70 0.21 5.44
N GLN A 75 -11.75 0.56 6.18
CA GLN A 75 -13.14 0.20 5.86
C GLN A 75 -13.83 1.20 4.93
N ASP A 76 -13.20 2.34 4.66
CA ASP A 76 -13.74 3.36 3.77
C ASP A 76 -12.63 4.25 3.18
N ALA A 77 -12.96 4.91 2.06
CA ALA A 77 -12.03 5.70 1.27
C ALA A 77 -11.54 6.94 2.04
N ILE A 78 -12.36 7.46 2.95
CA ILE A 78 -12.06 8.67 3.73
C ILE A 78 -11.01 8.33 4.80
N SER A 79 -11.16 7.20 5.47
CA SER A 79 -10.19 6.67 6.44
C SER A 79 -8.84 6.41 5.78
N LEU A 80 -8.81 5.78 4.60
CA LEU A 80 -7.59 5.60 3.81
C LEU A 80 -6.98 6.95 3.40
N TYR A 81 -7.79 7.86 2.88
CA TYR A 81 -7.38 9.20 2.48
C TYR A 81 -6.80 10.04 3.63
N HIS A 82 -7.40 10.01 4.81
CA HIS A 82 -6.87 10.75 5.95
C HIS A 82 -5.64 10.08 6.54
N TRP A 83 -5.62 8.75 6.63
CA TRP A 83 -4.44 8.03 7.09
C TRP A 83 -3.23 8.32 6.21
N THR A 84 -3.40 8.31 4.89
CA THR A 84 -2.34 8.65 3.93
C THR A 84 -1.86 10.11 4.10
N ARG A 85 -2.77 11.06 4.34
CA ARG A 85 -2.40 12.47 4.61
C ARG A 85 -1.70 12.69 5.95
N LEU A 86 -2.10 11.98 6.99
CA LEU A 86 -1.60 12.15 8.36
C LEU A 86 -0.31 11.38 8.62
N SER A 87 -0.14 10.20 8.01
CA SER A 87 1.06 9.37 8.14
C SER A 87 2.33 10.01 7.55
N LYS A 88 2.21 11.15 6.86
CA LYS A 88 3.28 11.76 6.05
C LYS A 88 3.83 10.79 4.97
N GLY A 89 3.15 9.67 4.70
CA GLY A 89 3.61 8.56 3.88
C GLY A 89 3.20 8.61 2.40
N VAL A 90 2.50 9.64 1.92
CA VAL A 90 2.25 9.77 0.47
C VAL A 90 3.46 10.40 -0.21
N GLU A 91 4.15 9.58 -1.00
CA GLU A 91 5.11 10.05 -2.00
C GLU A 91 4.52 9.86 -3.41
N SER A 92 3.95 10.96 -3.87
CA SER A 92 4.13 11.57 -5.21
C SER A 92 3.40 11.00 -6.42
N TYR A 93 2.58 11.88 -7.00
CA TYR A 93 2.39 11.97 -8.45
C TYR A 93 3.72 12.46 -9.08
N GLY A 94 4.61 11.54 -9.49
CA GLY A 94 5.88 11.86 -10.18
C GLY A 94 7.15 11.90 -9.32
N ALA A 95 8.31 12.13 -9.95
CA ALA A 95 9.66 11.75 -9.47
C ALA A 95 10.23 12.47 -8.23
N THR A 96 9.52 13.37 -7.59
CA THR A 96 10.02 14.11 -6.42
C THR A 96 9.22 13.76 -5.18
N SER A 97 9.84 12.99 -4.28
CA SER A 97 9.41 12.77 -2.89
C SER A 97 9.17 14.11 -2.21
N ARG A 98 7.92 14.29 -1.76
CA ARG A 98 7.37 15.22 -0.75
C ARG A 98 6.11 15.88 -1.27
N ARG A 99 4.98 15.52 -0.63
CA ARG A 99 3.73 16.29 -0.53
C ARG A 99 3.45 17.19 -1.72
N GLN A 100 2.77 16.64 -2.71
CA GLN A 100 2.08 17.47 -3.68
C GLN A 100 0.61 17.06 -3.72
N THR A 101 -0.23 17.85 -3.05
CA THR A 101 -1.59 18.17 -3.51
C THR A 101 -1.50 19.00 -4.80
N VAL A 102 -0.64 18.58 -5.73
CA VAL A 102 -0.57 19.25 -7.02
C VAL A 102 -1.67 18.63 -7.82
N ILE A 103 -2.62 19.50 -8.14
CA ILE A 103 -3.60 19.21 -9.15
C ILE A 103 -2.81 18.91 -10.42
N THR A 104 -2.70 17.62 -10.76
CA THR A 104 -1.89 17.22 -11.91
C THR A 104 -2.75 17.20 -13.14
N THR A 105 -2.16 17.72 -14.20
CA THR A 105 -2.75 17.71 -15.51
C THR A 105 -2.56 16.33 -16.14
N GLN A 106 -3.66 15.70 -16.57
CA GLN A 106 -3.62 14.41 -17.25
C GLN A 106 -4.29 14.50 -18.62
N THR A 107 -3.64 13.90 -19.60
CA THR A 107 -4.16 13.65 -20.94
C THR A 107 -4.65 12.21 -21.05
N THR A 108 -5.55 11.94 -21.99
CA THR A 108 -6.06 10.58 -22.21
C THR A 108 -4.92 9.57 -22.38
N GLY A 109 -4.99 8.48 -21.62
CA GLY A 109 -4.04 7.37 -21.67
C GLY A 109 -2.74 7.60 -20.88
N ALA A 110 -2.50 8.79 -20.32
CA ALA A 110 -1.34 9.01 -19.47
C ALA A 110 -1.54 8.33 -18.10
N GLN A 111 -0.57 7.52 -17.66
CA GLN A 111 -0.57 6.94 -16.31
C GLN A 111 0.27 7.82 -15.38
N ARG A 112 -0.35 8.30 -14.30
CA ARG A 112 0.38 9.01 -13.22
C ARG A 112 0.18 8.25 -11.92
N PRO A 113 1.14 7.42 -11.50
CA PRO A 113 0.96 6.62 -10.31
C PRO A 113 0.99 7.48 -9.04
N PHE A 114 0.29 7.00 -8.02
CA PHE A 114 0.44 7.44 -6.64
C PHE A 114 0.65 6.22 -5.73
N VAL A 115 1.28 6.42 -4.57
CA VAL A 115 1.69 5.33 -3.68
C VAL A 115 1.12 5.54 -2.28
N TYR A 116 0.50 4.50 -1.74
CA TYR A 116 0.18 4.37 -0.32
C TYR A 116 1.31 3.61 0.38
N ARG A 117 2.15 4.32 1.15
CA ARG A 117 3.26 3.73 1.90
C ARG A 117 2.84 3.39 3.31
N ILE A 118 2.94 2.12 3.67
CA ILE A 118 2.55 1.57 4.96
C ILE A 118 3.78 1.01 5.65
N HIS A 119 4.23 1.69 6.70
CA HIS A 119 5.25 1.16 7.60
C HIS A 119 4.57 0.41 8.73
N PHE A 120 5.05 -0.80 9.01
CA PHE A 120 4.63 -1.58 10.18
C PHE A 120 5.49 -1.25 11.40
N GLY A 121 6.76 -0.89 11.17
CA GLY A 121 7.69 -0.42 12.18
C GLY A 121 7.31 0.93 12.82
N ARG A 122 7.82 1.17 14.04
CA ARG A 122 7.61 2.39 14.83
C ARG A 122 8.56 3.53 14.44
N ARG A 123 9.68 3.22 13.80
CA ARG A 123 10.72 4.13 13.34
C ARG A 123 10.82 4.10 11.82
N PRO A 124 9.85 4.69 11.09
CA PRO A 124 9.90 4.78 9.63
C PRO A 124 11.06 5.67 9.13
N LYS A 125 11.80 6.30 10.04
CA LYS A 125 12.98 7.08 9.72
C LYS A 125 14.18 6.59 10.52
N ASP A 126 15.31 6.50 9.85
CA ASP A 126 16.59 6.22 10.48
C ASP A 126 17.08 7.42 11.32
N PHE A 127 18.24 7.25 11.96
CA PHE A 127 18.85 8.31 12.78
C PHE A 127 19.30 9.54 11.97
N ALA A 128 19.47 9.40 10.65
CA ALA A 128 19.75 10.52 9.74
C ALA A 128 18.47 11.20 9.23
N GLY A 129 17.29 10.71 9.63
CA GLY A 129 15.98 11.21 9.19
C GLY A 129 15.59 10.76 7.78
N MET A 130 16.32 9.81 7.19
CA MET A 130 15.99 9.16 5.92
C MET A 130 14.93 8.08 6.14
N ASP A 131 14.15 7.80 5.10
CA ASP A 131 13.12 6.77 5.13
C ASP A 131 13.76 5.38 5.30
N ASP A 132 13.34 4.63 6.31
CA ASP A 132 13.84 3.28 6.60
C ASP A 132 12.75 2.24 6.31
N PRO A 133 12.82 1.54 5.16
CA PRO A 133 11.86 0.50 4.82
C PRO A 133 12.10 -0.81 5.59
N TYR A 134 13.22 -0.97 6.30
CA TYR A 134 13.64 -2.21 6.95
C TYR A 134 13.57 -2.15 8.49
N ASP A 135 12.90 -1.14 9.04
CA ASP A 135 12.71 -1.00 10.48
C ASP A 135 11.97 -2.20 11.09
N LEU A 136 12.70 -2.98 11.90
CA LEU A 136 12.24 -4.19 12.59
C LEU A 136 11.58 -3.94 13.95
N THR A 137 11.38 -2.68 14.36
CA THR A 137 10.72 -2.42 15.65
C THR A 137 9.29 -2.97 15.72
N ALA A 138 8.65 -3.17 14.57
CA ALA A 138 7.43 -3.96 14.41
C ALA A 138 7.34 -4.47 12.95
N GLY A 139 6.53 -5.49 12.70
CA GLY A 139 6.40 -6.09 11.37
C GLY A 139 5.37 -7.20 11.34
N ILE A 140 5.04 -7.66 10.14
CA ILE A 140 4.26 -8.89 9.95
C ILE A 140 5.27 -10.04 9.93
N PRO A 141 5.20 -10.99 10.88
CA PRO A 141 6.17 -12.06 10.96
C PRO A 141 6.17 -12.93 9.70
N PRO A 142 7.28 -13.63 9.41
CA PRO A 142 7.32 -14.62 8.35
C PRO A 142 6.31 -15.70 8.73
N MET A 143 5.16 -15.71 8.05
CA MET A 143 4.14 -16.68 8.40
C MET A 143 4.52 -18.03 7.84
N ASP A 144 4.58 -19.02 8.73
CA ASP A 144 4.72 -20.44 8.40
C ASP A 144 3.56 -20.89 7.49
N LYS A 145 3.76 -20.74 6.18
CA LYS A 145 3.03 -21.36 5.06
C LYS A 145 1.51 -21.14 4.97
N GLY A 146 0.98 -19.94 5.22
CA GLY A 146 -0.42 -19.67 4.81
C GLY A 146 -0.96 -18.27 5.06
N ASN A 147 -1.67 -17.76 4.03
CA ASN A 147 -2.69 -16.70 4.01
C ASN A 147 -2.29 -15.29 4.45
N LEU A 148 -1.37 -14.64 3.72
CA LEU A 148 -1.33 -13.18 3.69
C LEU A 148 -2.10 -12.71 2.45
N ASN A 149 -3.13 -11.90 2.63
CA ASN A 149 -3.99 -11.46 1.54
C ASN A 149 -4.25 -9.95 1.64
N LEU A 150 -4.00 -9.23 0.54
CA LEU A 150 -4.46 -7.87 0.38
C LEU A 150 -5.77 -7.87 -0.39
N SER A 151 -6.85 -7.44 0.26
CA SER A 151 -8.17 -7.39 -0.33
C SER A 151 -8.85 -6.05 -0.11
N GLY A 152 -9.89 -5.77 -0.87
CA GLY A 152 -10.61 -4.52 -0.73
C GLY A 152 -11.62 -4.29 -1.84
N GLN A 153 -12.01 -3.03 -1.97
CA GLN A 153 -12.96 -2.56 -2.95
C GLN A 153 -12.39 -1.34 -3.68
N TRP A 154 -12.58 -1.31 -4.98
CA TRP A 154 -12.41 -0.09 -5.75
C TRP A 154 -13.49 0.94 -5.39
N GLY A 155 -13.16 2.22 -5.55
CA GLY A 155 -14.08 3.32 -5.43
C GLY A 155 -15.21 3.27 -6.46
N ALA A 156 -16.37 3.80 -6.09
CA ALA A 156 -17.45 4.05 -7.04
C ALA A 156 -17.00 5.06 -8.10
N ALA A 157 -17.45 4.90 -9.34
CA ALA A 157 -17.11 5.82 -10.44
C ALA A 157 -17.42 7.30 -10.08
N ALA A 158 -18.57 7.53 -9.43
CA ALA A 158 -19.00 8.85 -9.00
C ALA A 158 -18.07 9.51 -7.97
N ALA A 159 -17.29 8.73 -7.21
CA ALA A 159 -16.37 9.25 -6.20
C ALA A 159 -15.22 10.08 -6.80
N MET A 160 -14.91 9.88 -8.08
CA MET A 160 -13.82 10.57 -8.79
C MET A 160 -14.27 11.86 -9.51
N GLY A 161 -15.57 12.18 -9.45
CA GLY A 161 -16.15 13.37 -10.10
C GLY A 161 -16.30 13.24 -11.62
N THR A 162 -16.51 14.38 -12.29
CA THR A 162 -16.76 14.46 -13.74
C THR A 162 -15.50 14.66 -14.59
N ALA A 163 -14.33 14.69 -13.94
CA ALA A 163 -13.04 15.04 -14.53
C ALA A 163 -12.51 14.02 -15.57
N GLY A 164 -13.01 12.79 -15.54
CA GLY A 164 -12.57 11.74 -16.45
C GLY A 164 -13.17 10.39 -16.07
N VAL A 165 -12.94 9.40 -16.92
CA VAL A 165 -13.38 8.03 -16.69
C VAL A 165 -12.16 7.15 -16.48
N LEU A 166 -12.12 6.37 -15.40
CA LEU A 166 -11.09 5.33 -15.24
C LEU A 166 -11.29 4.23 -16.28
N SER A 167 -10.18 3.83 -16.87
CA SER A 167 -10.10 2.63 -17.69
C SER A 167 -9.85 1.41 -16.81
N ALA A 168 -10.38 0.27 -17.26
CA ALA A 168 -10.08 -1.06 -16.72
C ALA A 168 -8.56 -1.39 -16.75
N SER A 169 -7.79 -0.68 -17.58
CA SER A 169 -6.32 -0.76 -17.61
C SER A 169 -5.61 -0.06 -16.43
N THR A 170 -6.35 0.50 -15.47
CA THR A 170 -5.78 1.00 -14.22
C THR A 170 -5.15 -0.16 -13.44
N LEU A 171 -3.90 0.01 -13.03
CA LEU A 171 -3.12 -1.04 -12.39
C LEU A 171 -2.94 -0.75 -10.90
N MET A 172 -2.95 -1.81 -10.08
CA MET A 172 -2.44 -1.81 -8.72
C MET A 172 -1.21 -2.70 -8.64
N ARG A 173 -0.16 -2.19 -8.00
CA ARG A 173 1.05 -2.94 -7.67
C ARG A 173 1.30 -2.83 -6.18
N VAL A 174 1.81 -3.90 -5.59
CA VAL A 174 2.17 -3.97 -4.19
C VAL A 174 3.65 -4.33 -4.13
N HIS A 175 4.44 -3.48 -3.51
CA HIS A 175 5.85 -3.73 -3.27
C HIS A 175 6.04 -3.98 -1.77
N LEU A 176 6.61 -5.12 -1.41
CA LEU A 176 6.87 -5.51 -0.03
C LEU A 176 8.35 -5.37 0.28
N TYR A 177 8.65 -4.78 1.43
CA TYR A 177 9.99 -4.76 1.99
C TYR A 177 10.01 -5.62 3.24
N GLY A 178 11.11 -6.32 3.45
CA GLY A 178 11.27 -7.14 4.62
C GLY A 178 12.68 -7.56 4.91
N VAL A 179 12.80 -8.29 6.00
CA VAL A 179 14.06 -8.68 6.59
C VAL A 179 14.08 -10.19 6.81
N GLN A 180 15.11 -10.85 6.29
CA GLN A 180 15.29 -12.31 6.36
C GLN A 180 16.53 -12.69 7.19
N PRO A 181 16.48 -13.77 7.99
CA PRO A 181 17.67 -14.41 8.54
C PRO A 181 18.68 -14.84 7.49
N GLU A 182 19.96 -14.78 7.83
CA GLU A 182 20.95 -15.64 7.21
C GLU A 182 21.00 -17.01 7.89
N ALA A 183 21.60 -17.99 7.18
CA ALA A 183 21.79 -19.32 7.73
C ALA A 183 22.64 -19.25 9.02
N GLY A 184 22.02 -19.61 10.16
CA GLY A 184 22.67 -19.61 11.48
C GLY A 184 22.27 -18.44 12.38
N ASP A 185 21.52 -17.46 11.89
CA ASP A 185 20.92 -16.42 12.74
C ASP A 185 19.74 -16.99 13.55
N SER A 186 19.46 -16.43 14.73
CA SER A 186 18.38 -16.93 15.61
C SER A 186 17.04 -16.29 15.28
N ASP A 187 15.94 -17.06 15.36
CA ASP A 187 14.57 -16.54 15.10
C ASP A 187 14.22 -15.27 15.86
N ALA A 188 14.78 -15.08 17.05
CA ALA A 188 14.55 -13.91 17.89
C ALA A 188 15.11 -12.60 17.30
N ASP A 189 16.09 -12.66 16.40
CA ASP A 189 16.80 -11.47 15.89
C ASP A 189 16.00 -10.69 14.82
N TYR A 190 14.94 -11.29 14.28
CA TYR A 190 14.14 -10.73 13.18
C TYR A 190 12.64 -10.87 13.39
N LEU A 191 12.20 -11.42 14.51
CA LEU A 191 10.81 -11.30 14.95
C LEU A 191 10.52 -9.84 15.36
N PRO A 192 9.31 -9.32 15.07
CA PRO A 192 8.90 -7.99 15.52
C PRO A 192 9.11 -7.82 17.03
N GLN A 193 9.85 -6.79 17.45
CA GLN A 193 10.10 -6.54 18.88
C GLN A 193 8.83 -6.11 19.64
N ALA A 194 7.84 -5.60 18.92
CA ALA A 194 6.49 -5.41 19.41
C ALA A 194 5.50 -6.07 18.43
N MET A 195 4.74 -7.05 18.92
CA MET A 195 3.59 -7.59 18.19
C MET A 195 2.37 -6.75 18.57
N PRO A 196 1.78 -5.97 17.65
CA PRO A 196 0.53 -5.28 17.92
C PRO A 196 -0.59 -6.33 18.03
N ASN A 197 -1.00 -6.65 19.26
CA ASN A 197 -2.17 -7.49 19.50
C ASN A 197 -3.41 -6.59 19.48
N PHE A 198 -4.01 -6.38 18.31
CA PHE A 198 -5.31 -5.71 18.20
C PHE A 198 -6.43 -6.69 18.58
N GLN A 199 -6.55 -7.00 19.87
CA GLN A 199 -7.75 -7.66 20.37
C GLN A 199 -8.91 -6.67 20.28
N THR A 200 -9.82 -6.88 19.33
CA THR A 200 -11.14 -6.26 19.40
C THR A 200 -11.87 -6.88 20.59
N LEU A 201 -12.18 -6.06 21.59
CA LEU A 201 -13.07 -6.45 22.67
C LEU A 201 -14.40 -6.92 22.07
N SER A 202 -14.69 -8.21 22.22
CA SER A 202 -16.00 -8.82 21.90
C SER A 202 -17.02 -8.48 22.97
#